data_AF-A0A8H4JP94-F1
#
_entry.id   AF-A0A8H4JP94-F1
#
_cell.length_a   1.000
_cell.length_b   1.000
_cell.length_c   1.000
_cell.angle_alpha   90.00
_cell.angle_beta   90.00
_cell.angle_gamma   90.00
#
_symmetry.space_group_name_H-M   'P 1'
#
loop_
_entity.id
_entity.type
_entity.pdbx_description
1 polymer ?
#
loop_
_entity_poly.entity_id
_entity_poly.type
_entity_poly.pdbx_seq_one_letter_code
_entity_poly.pdbx_strand_id
1 'polypeptide(L)'
;MIDKDSVYFSLSGDIPVGGPSTWHIIDWDQRRVVSVTMDGEQDDESLAIEHFSRHSDRISLDIHRIYISHDGEMISTYTDSKNEPTCCVHYPPLHDACLPEGVQTVRRDKLEELERLGPDADLVAYSPCIEEPVKKYAQMSWKGMNLWMRLPRYLNIIPFDQVVVDELEGRVVGFTCDYVPGGNLEENKSRVFKLKWLKQLIRVVDDLNLELYHAIDFNFAARINCPSPGESESYVEDRNDVKGVIFTTYEIITQDDSLQSVPHEDQNLGNLGSKWVKHLEVKLDHQVESYQLVLKEWRERREGDFHSGNVLRPIEWPAMPKPPQKTISLKTVQGQTTSVIVDNWYERRQDVRDRGDKVLNWERPPQG
;
A
#
# COMPACT_ATOMS: atom_id res chain seq x y z
N MET A 1 13.19 7.06 8.05
CA MET A 1 12.84 6.22 9.20
C MET A 1 11.33 6.14 9.17
N ILE A 2 10.77 4.95 9.36
CA ILE A 2 9.32 4.76 9.33
C ILE A 2 8.68 5.68 10.37
N ASP A 3 7.59 6.34 9.98
CA ASP A 3 6.86 7.21 10.90
C ASP A 3 6.25 6.39 12.05
N LYS A 4 6.26 6.94 13.27
CA LYS A 4 5.82 6.24 14.48
C LYS A 4 4.37 5.75 14.39
N ASP A 5 3.51 6.55 13.76
CA ASP A 5 2.09 6.24 13.64
C ASP A 5 1.84 5.18 12.55
N SER A 6 2.85 4.92 11.71
CA SER A 6 2.82 3.90 10.65
C SER A 6 3.55 2.61 11.01
N VAL A 7 4.19 2.52 12.19
CA VAL A 7 4.94 1.31 12.59
C VAL A 7 4.01 0.12 12.80
N TYR A 8 2.85 0.36 13.39
CA TYR A 8 1.91 -0.68 13.79
C TYR A 8 0.59 -0.55 13.02
N PHE A 9 0.06 -1.67 12.58
CA PHE A 9 -1.26 -1.71 11.93
C PHE A 9 -1.98 -2.99 12.32
N SER A 10 -3.31 -2.94 12.38
CA SER A 10 -4.15 -4.09 12.69
C SER A 10 -4.63 -4.75 11.40
N LEU A 11 -4.22 -6.00 11.17
CA LEU A 11 -4.60 -6.75 9.98
C LEU A 11 -6.01 -7.33 10.08
N SER A 12 -6.45 -7.67 11.29
CA SER A 12 -7.74 -8.30 11.58
C SER A 12 -7.97 -8.43 13.10
N GLY A 13 -9.22 -8.71 13.48
CA GLY A 13 -9.59 -9.02 14.87
C GLY A 13 -10.65 -10.12 14.97
N ASP A 14 -10.57 -10.89 16.06
CA ASP A 14 -11.61 -11.81 16.53
C ASP A 14 -12.24 -11.20 17.78
N ILE A 15 -13.51 -10.80 17.68
CA ILE A 15 -14.24 -10.02 18.68
C ILE A 15 -15.49 -10.82 19.09
N PRO A 16 -15.33 -11.90 19.89
CA PRO A 16 -16.46 -12.67 20.36
C PRO A 16 -17.29 -11.84 21.36
N VAL A 17 -18.61 -12.02 21.34
CA VAL A 17 -19.51 -11.36 22.28
C VAL A 17 -19.11 -11.69 23.72
N GLY A 18 -18.79 -10.66 24.51
CA GLY A 18 -18.30 -10.80 25.88
C GLY A 18 -16.80 -11.13 26.04
N GLY A 19 -16.06 -11.25 24.93
CA GLY A 19 -14.61 -11.45 24.92
C GLY A 19 -14.12 -12.87 25.21
N PRO A 20 -12.79 -13.07 25.27
CA PRO A 20 -11.75 -12.06 25.06
C PRO A 20 -11.55 -11.72 23.57
N SER A 21 -11.34 -10.43 23.25
CA SER A 21 -10.96 -9.99 21.91
C SER A 21 -9.49 -10.27 21.61
N THR A 22 -9.19 -10.62 20.36
CA THR A 22 -7.82 -10.78 19.85
C THR A 22 -7.63 -9.98 18.57
N TRP A 23 -6.60 -9.13 18.54
CA TRP A 23 -6.20 -8.36 17.36
C TRP A 23 -4.87 -8.87 16.81
N HIS A 24 -4.71 -8.87 15.48
CA HIS A 24 -3.48 -9.30 14.82
C HIS A 24 -2.71 -8.09 14.31
N ILE A 25 -1.70 -7.68 15.07
CA ILE A 25 -0.95 -6.44 14.82
C ILE A 25 0.31 -6.76 14.01
N ILE A 26 0.47 -6.10 12.87
CA ILE A 26 1.74 -6.09 12.12
C ILE A 26 2.64 -5.00 12.64
N ASP A 27 3.88 -5.38 12.95
CA ASP A 27 5.01 -4.49 13.17
C ASP A 27 5.75 -4.35 11.83
N TRP A 28 5.61 -3.20 11.17
CA TRP A 28 6.25 -2.91 9.88
C TRP A 28 7.75 -2.66 10.00
N ASP A 29 8.23 -2.29 11.20
CA ASP A 29 9.64 -2.18 11.47
C ASP A 29 10.28 -3.58 11.39
N GLN A 30 9.74 -4.54 12.14
CA GLN A 30 10.30 -5.91 12.19
C GLN A 30 9.71 -6.87 11.15
N ARG A 31 8.66 -6.45 10.40
CA ARG A 31 7.88 -7.26 9.47
C ARG A 31 7.38 -8.57 10.05
N ARG A 32 6.84 -8.50 11.27
CA ARG A 32 6.22 -9.64 11.96
C ARG A 32 4.80 -9.32 12.38
N VAL A 33 3.99 -10.36 12.55
CA VAL A 33 2.63 -10.24 13.07
C VAL A 33 2.56 -10.87 14.45
N VAL A 34 1.97 -10.17 15.41
CA VAL A 34 1.76 -10.65 16.78
C VAL A 34 0.28 -10.55 17.13
N SER A 35 -0.27 -11.60 17.72
CA SER A 35 -1.64 -11.58 18.24
C SER A 35 -1.68 -10.93 19.62
N VAL A 36 -2.53 -9.93 19.81
CA VAL A 36 -2.72 -9.21 21.06
C VAL A 36 -4.12 -9.55 21.59
N THR A 37 -4.18 -10.26 22.72
CA THR A 37 -5.44 -10.63 23.35
C THR A 37 -5.69 -9.78 24.59
N MET A 38 -6.91 -9.29 24.73
CA MET A 38 -7.35 -8.45 25.84
C MET A 38 -8.64 -9.01 26.45
N ASP A 39 -8.85 -8.69 27.74
CA ASP A 39 -10.08 -9.05 28.44
C ASP A 39 -11.30 -8.34 27.84
N GLY A 40 -12.43 -9.06 27.83
CA GLY A 40 -13.71 -8.51 27.37
C GLY A 40 -13.79 -8.32 25.86
N GLU A 41 -14.92 -7.79 25.43
CA GLU A 41 -15.18 -7.42 24.04
C GLU A 41 -14.58 -6.04 23.79
N GLN A 42 -13.61 -5.98 22.88
CA GLN A 42 -12.92 -4.76 22.43
C GLN A 42 -13.09 -4.65 20.92
N ASP A 43 -13.83 -3.64 20.48
CA ASP A 43 -14.12 -3.34 19.07
C ASP A 43 -13.20 -2.27 18.48
N ASP A 44 -12.34 -1.66 19.30
CA ASP A 44 -11.32 -0.69 18.88
C ASP A 44 -9.91 -1.32 18.85
N GLU A 45 -9.32 -1.38 17.67
CA GLU A 45 -7.96 -1.87 17.45
C GLU A 45 -6.88 -0.92 17.97
N SER A 46 -7.19 0.38 18.14
CA SER A 46 -6.25 1.41 18.57
C SER A 46 -5.67 1.08 19.94
N LEU A 47 -6.51 0.52 20.83
CA LEU A 47 -6.08 0.10 22.16
C LEU A 47 -5.09 -1.07 22.10
N ALA A 48 -5.32 -2.03 21.20
CA ALA A 48 -4.42 -3.16 21.01
C ALA A 48 -3.05 -2.71 20.47
N ILE A 49 -3.05 -1.77 19.52
CA ILE A 49 -1.84 -1.16 18.98
C ILE A 49 -1.09 -0.39 20.07
N GLU A 50 -1.80 0.44 20.83
CA GLU A 50 -1.21 1.22 21.92
C GLU A 50 -0.52 0.30 22.93
N HIS A 51 -1.22 -0.73 23.40
CA HIS A 51 -0.66 -1.69 24.36
C HIS A 51 0.52 -2.45 23.78
N PHE A 52 0.43 -2.94 22.53
CA PHE A 52 1.53 -3.63 21.87
C PHE A 52 2.78 -2.76 21.73
N SER A 53 2.60 -1.48 21.35
CA SER A 53 3.71 -0.54 21.15
C SER A 53 4.57 -0.33 22.41
N ARG A 54 4.00 -0.50 23.62
CA ARG A 54 4.73 -0.38 24.90
C ARG A 54 5.67 -1.55 25.17
N HIS A 55 5.44 -2.68 24.50
CA HIS A 55 6.10 -3.97 24.76
C HIS A 55 6.91 -4.52 23.59
N SER A 56 6.67 -4.03 22.36
CA SER A 56 7.25 -4.56 21.11
C SER A 56 8.77 -4.71 21.14
N ASP A 57 9.48 -3.74 21.71
CA ASP A 57 10.95 -3.74 21.85
C ASP A 57 11.47 -4.76 22.87
N ARG A 58 10.60 -5.24 23.78
CA ARG A 58 10.96 -6.12 24.91
C ARG A 58 10.59 -7.57 24.65
N ILE A 59 9.68 -7.83 23.71
CA ILE A 59 9.26 -9.19 23.38
C ILE A 59 10.20 -9.81 22.36
N SER A 60 10.61 -11.05 22.63
CA SER A 60 11.42 -11.85 21.72
C SER A 60 10.67 -12.14 20.40
N LEU A 61 11.43 -12.41 19.33
CA LEU A 61 10.90 -12.67 17.98
C LEU A 61 10.13 -14.00 17.87
N ASP A 62 10.33 -14.92 18.81
CA ASP A 62 9.61 -16.20 18.89
C ASP A 62 8.23 -16.09 19.59
N ILE A 63 7.88 -14.91 20.12
CA ILE A 63 6.55 -14.66 20.69
C ILE A 63 5.57 -14.38 19.55
N HIS A 64 4.52 -15.20 19.49
CA HIS A 64 3.46 -15.13 18.48
C HIS A 64 2.17 -14.49 19.00
N ARG A 65 1.94 -14.58 20.31
CA ARG A 65 0.78 -13.99 20.98
C ARG A 65 1.15 -13.47 22.35
N ILE A 66 0.51 -12.38 22.74
CA ILE A 66 0.56 -11.81 24.09
C ILE A 66 -0.85 -11.64 24.64
N TYR A 67 -0.97 -11.80 25.95
CA TYR A 67 -2.18 -11.47 26.70
C TYR A 67 -1.91 -10.23 27.53
N ILE A 68 -2.76 -9.22 27.38
CA ILE A 68 -2.61 -7.92 28.03
C ILE A 68 -3.85 -7.64 28.87
N SER A 69 -3.65 -7.11 30.08
CA SER A 69 -4.72 -6.63 30.95
C SER A 69 -5.28 -5.28 30.50
N HIS A 70 -6.43 -4.89 31.05
CA HIS A 70 -7.08 -3.60 30.77
C HIS A 70 -6.21 -2.34 31.01
N ASP A 71 -5.15 -2.42 31.82
CA ASP A 71 -4.19 -1.33 32.09
C ASP A 71 -2.98 -1.34 31.14
N GLY A 72 -2.89 -2.34 30.26
CA GLY A 72 -1.81 -2.49 29.30
C GLY A 72 -0.61 -3.29 29.81
N GLU A 73 -0.73 -3.97 30.95
CA GLU A 73 0.34 -4.84 31.47
C GLU A 73 0.32 -6.23 30.84
N MET A 74 1.51 -6.79 30.60
CA MET A 74 1.65 -8.10 29.97
C MET A 74 1.43 -9.21 31.00
N ILE A 75 0.35 -9.98 30.82
CA ILE A 75 -0.01 -11.10 31.69
C ILE A 75 0.72 -12.38 31.26
N SER A 76 0.73 -12.68 29.95
CA SER A 76 1.34 -13.89 29.42
C SER A 76 1.82 -13.73 27.98
N THR A 77 2.75 -14.61 27.59
CA THR A 77 3.30 -14.70 26.24
C THR A 77 3.21 -16.13 25.74
N TYR A 78 3.08 -16.30 24.43
CA TYR A 78 2.95 -17.60 23.80
C TYR A 78 3.90 -17.71 22.61
N THR A 79 4.71 -18.76 22.62
CA THR A 79 5.69 -19.09 21.57
C THR A 79 5.30 -20.33 20.75
N ASP A 80 4.21 -21.02 21.14
CA ASP A 80 3.71 -22.16 20.38
C ASP A 80 3.29 -21.73 18.97
N SER A 81 3.72 -22.47 17.96
CA SER A 81 3.39 -22.19 16.55
C SER A 81 1.90 -22.18 16.24
N LYS A 82 1.06 -22.84 17.06
CA LYS A 82 -0.41 -22.77 16.97
C LYS A 82 -0.96 -21.34 17.14
N ASN A 83 -0.18 -20.45 17.74
CA ASN A 83 -0.51 -19.05 17.93
C ASN A 83 0.12 -18.13 16.88
N GLU A 84 0.93 -18.64 15.94
CA GLU A 84 1.57 -17.86 14.88
C GLU A 84 0.48 -17.29 13.95
N PRO A 85 0.27 -15.95 13.94
CA PRO A 85 -0.76 -15.35 13.10
C PRO A 85 -0.29 -15.12 11.66
N THR A 86 1.00 -15.33 11.38
CA THR A 86 1.58 -14.95 10.09
C THR A 86 1.10 -15.84 8.95
N CYS A 87 0.66 -15.20 7.87
CA CYS A 87 0.31 -15.87 6.62
C CYS A 87 1.43 -15.71 5.59
N CYS A 88 1.65 -16.75 4.79
CA CYS A 88 2.39 -16.68 3.54
C CYS A 88 1.46 -16.15 2.45
N VAL A 89 1.91 -15.10 1.76
CA VAL A 89 1.24 -14.55 0.58
C VAL A 89 1.66 -15.34 -0.66
N HIS A 90 0.75 -15.57 -1.58
CA HIS A 90 1.09 -16.14 -2.88
C HIS A 90 1.87 -15.14 -3.72
N TYR A 91 3.13 -15.48 -4.02
CA TYR A 91 3.94 -14.80 -5.02
C TYR A 91 3.96 -15.60 -6.32
N PRO A 92 3.67 -14.96 -7.47
CA PRO A 92 3.66 -15.65 -8.74
C PRO A 92 5.10 -15.99 -9.18
N PRO A 93 5.32 -17.16 -9.80
CA PRO A 93 6.60 -17.48 -10.42
C PRO A 93 6.99 -16.45 -11.48
N LEU A 94 8.29 -16.18 -11.63
CA LEU A 94 8.80 -15.21 -12.61
C LEU A 94 8.34 -15.51 -14.05
N HIS A 95 8.27 -16.77 -14.44
CA HIS A 95 7.88 -17.17 -15.79
C HIS A 95 6.40 -16.88 -16.10
N ASP A 96 5.54 -16.85 -15.08
CA ASP A 96 4.13 -16.52 -15.21
C ASP A 96 3.88 -15.00 -15.17
N ALA A 97 4.90 -14.21 -14.79
CA ALA A 97 4.78 -12.77 -14.62
C ALA A 97 4.75 -11.98 -15.94
N CYS A 98 5.10 -12.61 -17.06
CA CYS A 98 5.06 -12.01 -18.40
C CYS A 98 5.71 -10.62 -18.45
N LEU A 99 6.95 -10.51 -17.97
CA LEU A 99 7.68 -9.23 -17.92
C LEU A 99 7.90 -8.65 -19.32
N PRO A 100 7.76 -7.33 -19.52
CA PRO A 100 8.12 -6.67 -20.77
C PRO A 100 9.60 -6.87 -21.13
N GLU A 101 9.90 -6.85 -22.42
CA GLU A 101 11.28 -6.94 -22.91
C GLU A 101 12.14 -5.80 -22.33
N GLY A 102 13.34 -6.15 -21.84
CA GLY A 102 14.28 -5.21 -21.25
C GLY A 102 14.12 -4.99 -19.74
N VAL A 103 13.01 -5.41 -19.14
CA VAL A 103 12.83 -5.36 -17.68
C VAL A 103 13.77 -6.35 -17.01
N GLN A 104 14.60 -5.85 -16.09
CA GLN A 104 15.56 -6.66 -15.35
C GLN A 104 14.97 -7.21 -14.06
N THR A 105 15.64 -8.22 -13.52
CA THR A 105 15.31 -8.82 -12.23
C THR A 105 16.50 -8.77 -11.29
N VAL A 106 16.23 -8.57 -10.01
CA VAL A 106 17.22 -8.63 -8.93
C VAL A 106 16.73 -9.60 -7.87
N ARG A 107 17.64 -10.40 -7.31
CA ARG A 107 17.31 -11.25 -6.16
C ARG A 107 17.23 -10.41 -4.89
N ARG A 108 16.24 -10.69 -4.04
CA ARG A 108 16.02 -10.02 -2.76
C ARG A 108 17.26 -10.04 -1.86
N ASP A 109 17.97 -11.18 -1.80
CA ASP A 109 19.20 -11.36 -1.01
C ASP A 109 20.42 -10.61 -1.58
N LYS A 110 20.27 -9.88 -2.69
CA LYS A 110 21.26 -8.96 -3.27
C LYS A 110 20.94 -7.50 -3.00
N LEU A 111 19.88 -7.21 -2.25
CA LEU A 111 19.52 -5.87 -1.84
C LEU A 111 19.92 -5.68 -0.38
N GLU A 112 20.78 -4.69 -0.12
CA GLU A 112 21.14 -4.27 1.23
C GLU A 112 20.16 -3.20 1.70
N GLU A 113 19.50 -3.42 2.83
CA GLU A 113 18.57 -2.44 3.42
C GLU A 113 19.35 -1.30 4.08
N LEU A 114 19.09 -0.07 3.64
CA LEU A 114 19.71 1.15 4.16
C LEU A 114 18.80 1.87 5.15
N GLU A 115 17.50 1.96 4.83
CA GLU A 115 16.53 2.70 5.65
C GLU A 115 15.11 2.17 5.45
N ARG A 116 14.29 2.23 6.50
CA ARG A 116 12.84 1.95 6.43
C ARG A 116 12.11 3.25 6.13
N LEU A 117 11.40 3.30 5.01
CA LEU A 117 10.69 4.49 4.55
C LEU A 117 9.20 4.46 4.93
N GLY A 118 8.62 3.27 5.09
CA GLY A 118 7.22 3.10 5.49
C GLY A 118 6.79 1.64 5.42
N PRO A 119 5.49 1.36 5.64
CA PRO A 119 4.91 0.04 5.39
C PRO A 119 5.32 -0.48 4.02
N ASP A 120 5.94 -1.66 4.01
CA ASP A 120 6.44 -2.34 2.80
C ASP A 120 7.40 -1.54 1.90
N ALA A 121 7.92 -0.41 2.35
CA ALA A 121 8.79 0.46 1.57
C ALA A 121 10.15 0.66 2.26
N ASP A 122 11.22 0.27 1.57
CA ASP A 122 12.59 0.41 2.06
C ASP A 122 13.46 1.18 1.08
N LEU A 123 14.46 1.88 1.60
CA LEU A 123 15.61 2.33 0.83
C LEU A 123 16.64 1.20 0.82
N VAL A 124 17.12 0.80 -0.35
CA VAL A 124 18.08 -0.29 -0.50
C VAL A 124 19.22 0.08 -1.46
N ALA A 125 20.32 -0.64 -1.38
CA ALA A 125 21.41 -0.61 -2.36
C ALA A 125 21.62 -1.97 -3.00
N TYR A 126 22.09 -1.98 -4.25
CA TYR A 126 22.47 -3.20 -4.97
C TYR A 126 23.83 -3.72 -4.48
N SER A 127 23.87 -4.86 -3.80
CA SER A 127 25.14 -5.47 -3.39
C SER A 127 25.82 -6.20 -4.57
N PRO A 128 27.15 -6.03 -4.82
CA PRO A 128 28.16 -5.30 -4.05
C PRO A 128 28.43 -3.85 -4.54
N CYS A 129 27.55 -3.29 -5.36
CA CYS A 129 27.73 -1.99 -5.99
C CYS A 129 27.32 -0.84 -5.06
N ILE A 130 28.16 0.20 -4.98
CA ILE A 130 27.79 1.49 -4.38
C ILE A 130 27.09 2.33 -5.47
N GLU A 131 26.02 1.78 -6.04
CA GLU A 131 25.14 2.55 -6.93
C GLU A 131 24.28 3.51 -6.11
N GLU A 132 23.59 4.42 -6.79
CA GLU A 132 22.60 5.27 -6.13
C GLU A 132 21.54 4.39 -5.46
N PRO A 133 21.12 4.72 -4.23
CA PRO A 133 20.15 3.91 -3.53
C PRO A 133 18.82 3.93 -4.29
N VAL A 134 18.10 2.82 -4.24
CA VAL A 134 16.79 2.66 -4.87
C VAL A 134 15.73 2.44 -3.81
N LYS A 135 14.50 2.83 -4.13
CA LYS A 135 13.35 2.52 -3.29
C LYS A 135 12.80 1.16 -3.69
N LYS A 136 12.74 0.24 -2.73
CA LYS A 136 12.14 -1.08 -2.86
C LYS A 136 10.74 -1.09 -2.28
N TYR A 137 9.79 -1.59 -3.03
CA TYR A 137 8.44 -1.90 -2.56
C TYR A 137 8.27 -3.42 -2.46
N ALA A 138 7.97 -3.91 -1.26
CA ALA A 138 7.61 -5.31 -1.02
C ALA A 138 6.09 -5.48 -1.06
N GLN A 139 5.62 -6.70 -1.37
CA GLN A 139 4.20 -7.08 -1.28
C GLN A 139 3.19 -6.14 -1.99
N MET A 140 3.66 -5.31 -2.93
CA MET A 140 2.81 -4.31 -3.56
C MET A 140 1.79 -4.94 -4.50
N SER A 141 0.68 -4.23 -4.72
CA SER A 141 -0.36 -4.59 -5.67
C SER A 141 0.24 -5.00 -7.03
N TRP A 142 -0.04 -6.23 -7.46
CA TRP A 142 0.35 -6.79 -8.77
C TRP A 142 0.10 -5.81 -9.91
N LYS A 143 -1.04 -5.14 -9.83
CA LYS A 143 -1.55 -4.15 -10.76
C LYS A 143 -0.66 -2.90 -10.81
N GLY A 144 -0.33 -2.33 -9.65
CA GLY A 144 0.51 -1.14 -9.55
C GLY A 144 1.90 -1.38 -10.12
N MET A 145 2.52 -2.51 -9.79
CA MET A 145 3.81 -2.92 -10.35
C MET A 145 3.75 -3.07 -11.89
N ASN A 146 2.73 -3.76 -12.41
CA ASN A 146 2.60 -4.03 -13.84
C ASN A 146 2.32 -2.78 -14.68
N LEU A 147 1.57 -1.83 -14.14
CA LEU A 147 1.36 -0.52 -14.74
C LEU A 147 2.67 0.24 -14.83
N TRP A 148 3.38 0.36 -13.70
CA TRP A 148 4.56 1.19 -13.60
C TRP A 148 5.69 0.71 -14.51
N MET A 149 5.92 -0.60 -14.60
CA MET A 149 6.94 -1.16 -15.50
C MET A 149 6.62 -1.03 -17.00
N ARG A 150 5.36 -0.74 -17.35
CA ARG A 150 4.90 -0.58 -18.75
C ARG A 150 4.68 0.86 -19.17
N LEU A 151 4.81 1.80 -18.24
CA LEU A 151 4.74 3.21 -18.57
C LEU A 151 5.91 3.61 -19.47
N PRO A 152 5.65 4.42 -20.51
CA PRO A 152 6.70 5.21 -21.14
C PRO A 152 7.49 6.02 -20.10
N ARG A 153 8.75 6.35 -20.40
CA ARG A 153 9.52 7.24 -19.51
C ARG A 153 8.94 8.66 -19.57
N TYR A 154 8.27 9.08 -18.50
CA TYR A 154 7.84 10.47 -18.30
C TYR A 154 8.81 11.19 -17.37
N LEU A 155 9.12 12.45 -17.67
CA LEU A 155 10.07 13.25 -16.90
C LEU A 155 9.66 13.48 -15.44
N ASN A 156 8.34 13.45 -15.14
CA ASN A 156 7.80 13.74 -13.81
C ASN A 156 7.18 12.51 -13.13
N ILE A 157 7.41 11.30 -13.66
CA ILE A 157 7.08 10.04 -12.98
C ILE A 157 8.41 9.36 -12.66
N ILE A 158 8.55 8.91 -11.41
CA ILE A 158 9.75 8.17 -11.00
C ILE A 158 9.87 6.92 -11.87
N PRO A 159 11.01 6.65 -12.51
CA PRO A 159 11.18 5.46 -13.36
C PRO A 159 11.09 4.16 -12.56
N PHE A 160 10.44 3.16 -13.15
CA PHE A 160 10.58 1.78 -12.72
C PHE A 160 12.01 1.29 -13.01
N ASP A 161 12.59 0.52 -12.09
CA ASP A 161 13.94 -0.03 -12.25
C ASP A 161 13.90 -1.54 -12.50
N GLN A 162 13.75 -2.36 -11.44
CA GLN A 162 13.83 -3.82 -11.56
C GLN A 162 12.75 -4.55 -10.76
N VAL A 163 12.37 -5.73 -11.23
CA VAL A 163 11.52 -6.67 -10.48
C VAL A 163 12.37 -7.39 -9.43
N VAL A 164 11.88 -7.44 -8.19
CA VAL A 164 12.54 -8.18 -7.10
C VAL A 164 11.97 -9.60 -7.05
N VAL A 165 12.87 -10.58 -7.09
CA VAL A 165 12.54 -12.00 -6.93
C VAL A 165 13.12 -12.60 -5.66
N ASP A 166 12.42 -13.56 -5.06
CA ASP A 166 12.94 -14.23 -3.86
C ASP A 166 14.10 -15.20 -4.16
N GLU A 167 14.85 -15.52 -3.12
CA GLU A 167 15.99 -16.42 -3.16
C GLU A 167 15.67 -17.92 -3.09
N LEU A 168 14.44 -18.30 -2.76
CA LEU A 168 14.01 -19.67 -2.49
C LEU A 168 13.55 -20.40 -3.75
N GLU A 169 12.73 -19.72 -4.55
CA GLU A 169 12.02 -20.24 -5.71
C GLU A 169 11.96 -19.24 -6.88
N GLY A 170 12.45 -18.00 -6.70
CA GLY A 170 12.50 -16.99 -7.77
C GLY A 170 11.12 -16.44 -8.13
N ARG A 171 10.22 -16.31 -7.16
CA ARG A 171 8.90 -15.70 -7.33
C ARG A 171 9.00 -14.18 -7.22
N VAL A 172 8.07 -13.49 -7.85
CA VAL A 172 8.01 -12.02 -7.85
C VAL A 172 7.47 -11.52 -6.52
N VAL A 173 8.31 -10.82 -5.75
CA VAL A 173 8.00 -10.37 -4.39
C VAL A 173 7.92 -8.85 -4.22
N GLY A 174 8.26 -8.11 -5.27
CA GLY A 174 8.28 -6.66 -5.25
C GLY A 174 8.99 -6.10 -6.46
N PHE A 175 9.35 -4.82 -6.39
CA PHE A 175 10.13 -4.13 -7.40
C PHE A 175 10.91 -2.96 -6.79
N THR A 176 11.76 -2.34 -7.60
CA THR A 176 12.59 -1.20 -7.26
C THR A 176 12.31 -0.03 -8.21
N CYS A 177 12.47 1.19 -7.72
CA CYS A 177 12.41 2.41 -8.51
C CYS A 177 13.46 3.43 -8.02
N ASP A 178 13.76 4.44 -8.83
CA ASP A 178 14.71 5.48 -8.45
C ASP A 178 14.30 6.15 -7.13
N TYR A 179 15.27 6.39 -6.25
CA TYR A 179 15.03 7.12 -5.01
C TYR A 179 15.18 8.63 -5.23
N VAL A 180 14.15 9.40 -4.88
CA VAL A 180 14.21 10.86 -4.88
C VAL A 180 14.43 11.36 -3.45
N PRO A 181 15.59 11.93 -3.12
CA PRO A 181 15.87 12.40 -1.77
C PRO A 181 15.02 13.63 -1.40
N GLY A 182 14.84 13.82 -0.09
CA GLY A 182 14.19 14.99 0.48
C GLY A 182 12.70 14.83 0.79
N GLY A 183 12.20 13.59 0.80
CA GLY A 183 10.84 13.23 1.20
C GLY A 183 9.76 13.59 0.18
N ASN A 184 8.55 13.10 0.46
CA ASN A 184 7.35 13.41 -0.33
C ASN A 184 6.80 14.81 0.03
N LEU A 185 5.68 15.22 -0.61
CA LEU A 185 5.08 16.55 -0.39
C LEU A 185 4.42 16.71 0.98
N GLU A 186 4.03 15.61 1.62
CA GLU A 186 3.44 15.58 2.96
C GLU A 186 4.52 15.72 4.05
N GLU A 187 5.63 15.00 3.89
CA GLU A 187 6.76 14.97 4.82
C GLU A 187 7.55 16.29 4.82
N ASN A 188 7.84 16.85 3.63
CA ASN A 188 8.69 18.04 3.52
C ASN A 188 7.89 19.34 3.45
N LYS A 189 7.22 19.67 4.56
CA LYS A 189 6.41 20.89 4.70
C LYS A 189 7.20 22.20 4.54
N SER A 190 8.52 22.15 4.71
CA SER A 190 9.41 23.32 4.56
C SER A 190 9.66 23.72 3.10
N ARG A 191 9.38 22.81 2.17
CA ARG A 191 9.63 22.96 0.74
C ARG A 191 8.69 24.01 0.15
N VAL A 192 9.24 24.88 -0.69
CA VAL A 192 8.40 25.82 -1.45
C VAL A 192 7.60 25.02 -2.47
N PHE A 193 6.29 24.91 -2.29
CA PHE A 193 5.42 24.36 -3.32
C PHE A 193 5.33 25.38 -4.46
N LYS A 194 5.69 24.95 -5.67
CA LYS A 194 5.78 25.82 -6.83
C LYS A 194 4.57 25.65 -7.74
N LEU A 195 4.08 26.74 -8.33
CA LEU A 195 2.99 26.68 -9.30
C LEU A 195 3.36 25.84 -10.52
N LYS A 196 4.65 25.81 -10.88
CA LYS A 196 5.18 24.92 -11.92
C LYS A 196 4.97 23.44 -11.58
N TRP A 197 5.09 23.04 -10.31
CA TRP A 197 4.91 21.66 -9.88
C TRP A 197 3.45 21.22 -10.00
N LEU A 198 2.51 22.10 -9.63
CA LEU A 198 1.09 21.86 -9.90
C LEU A 198 0.83 21.66 -11.40
N LYS A 199 1.40 22.52 -12.27
CA LYS A 199 1.26 22.37 -13.72
C LYS A 199 1.88 21.07 -14.24
N GLN A 200 2.99 20.62 -13.67
CA GLN A 200 3.61 19.34 -14.01
C GLN A 200 2.74 18.15 -13.58
N LEU A 201 2.17 18.20 -12.37
CA LEU A 201 1.25 17.17 -11.87
C LEU A 201 -0.01 17.07 -12.74
N ILE A 202 -0.65 18.21 -13.03
CA ILE A 202 -1.81 18.28 -13.93
C ILE A 202 -1.48 17.66 -15.29
N ARG A 203 -0.32 18.02 -15.87
CA ARG A 203 0.11 17.47 -17.16
C ARG A 203 0.30 15.96 -17.10
N VAL A 204 0.94 15.44 -16.05
CA VAL A 204 1.08 13.98 -15.87
C VAL A 204 -0.29 13.32 -15.77
N VAL A 205 -1.20 13.90 -15.00
CA VAL A 205 -2.56 13.37 -14.83
C VAL A 205 -3.36 13.43 -16.14
N ASP A 206 -3.18 14.46 -16.96
CA ASP A 206 -3.76 14.52 -18.30
C ASP A 206 -3.14 13.48 -19.22
N ASP A 207 -1.81 13.39 -19.29
CA ASP A 207 -1.09 12.42 -20.12
C ASP A 207 -1.54 10.98 -19.74
N LEU A 208 -1.60 10.65 -18.46
CA LEU A 208 -2.06 9.35 -17.97
C LEU A 208 -3.54 9.12 -18.21
N ASN A 209 -4.43 10.10 -17.98
CA ASN A 209 -5.86 9.91 -18.21
C ASN A 209 -6.22 9.80 -19.69
N LEU A 210 -5.53 10.52 -20.57
CA LEU A 210 -5.77 10.47 -22.01
C LEU A 210 -5.19 9.19 -22.64
N GLU A 211 -4.11 8.64 -22.08
CA GLU A 211 -3.49 7.41 -22.55
C GLU A 211 -4.02 6.15 -21.87
N LEU A 212 -4.59 6.24 -20.66
CA LEU A 212 -4.95 5.08 -19.83
C LEU A 212 -6.37 5.08 -19.25
N TYR A 213 -7.13 6.19 -19.38
CA TYR A 213 -8.38 6.47 -18.67
C TYR A 213 -8.41 5.90 -17.23
N HIS A 214 -8.06 6.79 -16.29
CA HIS A 214 -8.20 6.63 -14.83
C HIS A 214 -6.97 6.04 -14.13
N ALA A 215 -5.89 6.82 -14.14
CA ALA A 215 -4.71 6.56 -13.32
C ALA A 215 -4.88 7.17 -11.92
N ILE A 216 -5.87 6.67 -11.19
CA ILE A 216 -5.88 6.73 -9.73
C ILE A 216 -4.62 6.00 -9.27
N ASP A 217 -3.97 6.49 -8.20
CA ASP A 217 -2.91 5.79 -7.41
C ASP A 217 -2.66 4.39 -7.96
N PHE A 218 -1.49 4.13 -8.56
CA PHE A 218 -1.23 2.91 -9.37
C PHE A 218 -1.77 1.60 -8.76
N ASN A 219 -1.88 1.53 -7.43
CA ASN A 219 -2.54 0.46 -6.69
C ASN A 219 -4.03 0.21 -7.05
N PHE A 220 -4.77 1.22 -7.50
CA PHE A 220 -6.22 1.22 -7.77
C PHE A 220 -6.63 1.50 -9.23
N ALA A 221 -5.73 1.84 -10.15
CA ALA A 221 -6.02 2.22 -11.55
C ALA A 221 -6.80 1.20 -12.42
N ALA A 222 -8.06 1.42 -12.83
CA ALA A 222 -8.84 0.40 -13.58
C ALA A 222 -8.50 0.33 -15.09
N ARG A 223 -8.81 -0.80 -15.76
CA ARG A 223 -8.73 -0.91 -17.23
C ARG A 223 -9.90 -0.20 -17.90
N ILE A 224 -9.64 0.35 -19.08
CA ILE A 224 -10.66 0.95 -19.95
C ILE A 224 -11.59 -0.12 -20.52
N ASN A 225 -12.91 0.13 -20.51
CA ASN A 225 -13.93 -0.66 -21.21
C ASN A 225 -13.82 -2.17 -21.01
N CYS A 226 -13.36 -2.63 -19.84
CA CYS A 226 -13.28 -4.04 -19.52
C CYS A 226 -14.43 -4.41 -18.56
N PRO A 227 -15.59 -4.88 -19.07
CA PRO A 227 -16.58 -5.53 -18.23
C PRO A 227 -16.13 -6.98 -18.01
N SER A 228 -15.05 -7.20 -17.27
CA SER A 228 -14.60 -8.57 -16.98
C SER A 228 -15.22 -9.09 -15.68
N PRO A 229 -15.96 -10.21 -15.72
CA PRO A 229 -16.60 -10.83 -14.57
C PRO A 229 -15.58 -11.71 -13.84
N GLY A 230 -14.81 -11.12 -12.93
CA GLY A 230 -13.92 -11.87 -12.06
C GLY A 230 -12.73 -11.05 -11.61
N GLU A 231 -12.68 -10.81 -10.29
CA GLU A 231 -11.64 -10.09 -9.54
C GLU A 231 -11.68 -8.56 -9.66
N SER A 232 -12.19 -7.91 -8.61
CA SER A 232 -11.86 -6.57 -8.06
C SER A 232 -11.40 -5.42 -8.99
N GLU A 233 -11.71 -5.43 -10.27
CA GLU A 233 -11.46 -4.32 -11.21
C GLU A 233 -12.67 -3.39 -11.24
N SER A 234 -13.11 -2.94 -10.06
CA SER A 234 -14.19 -1.95 -9.98
C SER A 234 -13.61 -0.55 -10.12
N TYR A 235 -13.90 0.09 -11.25
CA TYR A 235 -13.80 1.54 -11.34
C TYR A 235 -14.71 2.17 -10.28
N VAL A 236 -14.15 3.06 -9.47
CA VAL A 236 -14.90 3.83 -8.46
C VAL A 236 -14.98 5.27 -8.95
N GLU A 237 -16.15 5.67 -9.44
CA GLU A 237 -16.36 6.99 -10.05
C GLU A 237 -16.01 8.14 -9.10
N ASP A 238 -16.29 7.97 -7.81
CA ASP A 238 -16.00 8.96 -6.78
C ASP A 238 -14.51 9.16 -6.51
N ARG A 239 -13.67 8.17 -6.84
CA ARG A 239 -12.20 8.26 -6.83
C ARG A 239 -11.72 8.74 -8.20
N ASN A 240 -11.67 10.04 -8.40
CA ASN A 240 -11.24 10.64 -9.67
C ASN A 240 -9.99 11.50 -9.47
N ASP A 241 -9.03 11.41 -10.39
CA ASP A 241 -7.76 12.14 -10.35
C ASP A 241 -7.93 13.66 -10.34
N VAL A 242 -9.01 14.19 -10.93
CA VAL A 242 -9.32 15.63 -10.80
C VAL A 242 -9.54 16.00 -9.34
N LYS A 243 -10.37 15.22 -8.62
CA LYS A 243 -10.62 15.44 -7.20
C LYS A 243 -9.31 15.29 -6.42
N GLY A 244 -8.55 14.22 -6.69
CA GLY A 244 -7.26 13.96 -6.05
C GLY A 244 -6.30 15.14 -6.14
N VAL A 245 -6.02 15.65 -7.35
CA VAL A 245 -5.11 16.80 -7.54
C VAL A 245 -5.61 18.06 -6.81
N ILE A 246 -6.92 18.31 -6.82
CA ILE A 246 -7.49 19.49 -6.15
C ILE A 246 -7.36 19.36 -4.63
N PHE A 247 -7.74 18.21 -4.04
CA PHE A 247 -7.62 17.95 -2.61
C PHE A 247 -6.16 17.99 -2.15
N THR A 248 -5.24 17.33 -2.86
CA THR A 248 -3.81 17.39 -2.55
C THR A 248 -3.27 18.83 -2.59
N THR A 249 -3.70 19.63 -3.58
CA THR A 249 -3.26 21.04 -3.64
C THR A 249 -3.84 21.87 -2.49
N TYR A 250 -5.10 21.61 -2.12
CA TYR A 250 -5.74 22.22 -0.97
C TYR A 250 -4.97 21.89 0.31
N GLU A 251 -4.77 20.61 0.60
CA GLU A 251 -4.06 20.09 1.78
C GLU A 251 -2.65 20.67 1.90
N ILE A 252 -1.89 20.75 0.79
CA ILE A 252 -0.56 21.37 0.79
C ILE A 252 -0.65 22.85 1.21
N ILE A 253 -1.63 23.60 0.70
CA ILE A 253 -1.76 25.04 0.94
C ILE A 253 -2.29 25.35 2.34
N THR A 254 -3.30 24.62 2.79
CA THR A 254 -4.04 24.88 4.03
C THR A 254 -3.51 24.12 5.23
N GLN A 255 -2.78 23.02 5.00
CA GLN A 255 -2.43 22.01 6.02
C GLN A 255 -3.67 21.44 6.73
N ASP A 256 -4.82 21.49 6.08
CA ASP A 256 -6.07 20.89 6.55
C ASP A 256 -6.22 19.51 5.91
N ASP A 257 -5.97 18.47 6.70
CA ASP A 257 -6.05 17.05 6.34
C ASP A 257 -7.38 16.41 6.77
N SER A 258 -8.34 17.20 7.29
CA SER A 258 -9.61 16.67 7.81
C SER A 258 -10.39 15.85 6.78
N LEU A 259 -10.20 16.16 5.50
CA LEU A 259 -10.85 15.51 4.37
C LEU A 259 -10.28 14.12 4.05
N GLN A 260 -9.09 13.77 4.55
CA GLN A 260 -8.50 12.44 4.35
C GLN A 260 -9.29 11.35 5.09
N SER A 261 -9.92 11.70 6.22
CA SER A 261 -10.78 10.81 7.00
C SER A 261 -12.19 10.64 6.43
N VAL A 262 -12.54 11.43 5.42
CA VAL A 262 -13.88 11.39 4.78
C VAL A 262 -13.86 10.35 3.65
N PRO A 263 -14.82 9.41 3.61
CA PRO A 263 -14.97 8.47 2.50
C PRO A 263 -15.05 9.18 1.14
N HIS A 264 -14.49 8.58 0.08
CA HIS A 264 -14.36 9.25 -1.22
C HIS A 264 -15.70 9.59 -1.87
N GLU A 265 -16.72 8.77 -1.63
CA GLU A 265 -18.12 8.98 -2.00
C GLU A 265 -18.70 10.27 -1.39
N ASP A 266 -18.24 10.64 -0.19
CA ASP A 266 -18.69 11.83 0.53
C ASP A 266 -17.78 13.05 0.30
N GLN A 267 -16.61 12.85 -0.33
CA GLN A 267 -15.68 13.92 -0.69
C GLN A 267 -16.26 14.79 -1.83
N ASN A 268 -16.61 16.03 -1.48
CA ASN A 268 -17.15 17.03 -2.39
C ASN A 268 -16.25 18.26 -2.50
N LEU A 269 -15.91 18.66 -3.74
CA LEU A 269 -15.13 19.86 -4.01
C LEU A 269 -15.80 21.16 -3.51
N GLY A 270 -17.12 21.16 -3.38
CA GLY A 270 -17.88 22.27 -2.77
C GLY A 270 -17.54 22.53 -1.31
N ASN A 271 -16.98 21.53 -0.61
CA ASN A 271 -16.61 21.65 0.80
C ASN A 271 -15.33 22.47 1.00
N LEU A 272 -14.51 22.67 -0.05
CA LEU A 272 -13.21 23.33 0.03
C LEU A 272 -13.26 24.83 0.31
N GLY A 273 -14.47 25.42 0.39
CA GLY A 273 -14.67 26.86 0.53
C GLY A 273 -14.17 27.65 -0.69
N SER A 274 -14.74 28.84 -0.90
CA SER A 274 -14.31 29.70 -2.01
C SER A 274 -12.96 30.39 -1.77
N LYS A 275 -12.53 30.49 -0.51
CA LYS A 275 -11.31 31.17 -0.10
C LYS A 275 -10.43 30.24 0.74
N TRP A 276 -9.35 29.75 0.14
CA TRP A 276 -8.38 28.93 0.84
C TRP A 276 -7.49 29.80 1.74
N VAL A 277 -7.38 29.43 3.01
CA VAL A 277 -6.51 30.13 3.96
C VAL A 277 -5.16 29.42 3.97
N LYS A 278 -4.13 30.09 3.45
CA LYS A 278 -2.77 29.54 3.45
C LYS A 278 -2.29 29.35 4.89
N HIS A 279 -1.77 28.17 5.21
CA HIS A 279 -1.10 27.94 6.49
C HIS A 279 0.15 28.81 6.64
N LEU A 280 0.49 29.19 7.87
CA LEU A 280 1.60 30.11 8.17
C LEU A 280 2.97 29.53 7.74
N GLU A 281 3.14 28.22 7.90
CA GLU A 281 4.40 27.52 7.60
C GLU A 281 4.57 27.21 6.11
N VAL A 282 3.49 27.27 5.34
CA VAL A 282 3.52 26.94 3.91
C VAL A 282 4.13 28.06 3.10
N LYS A 283 5.12 27.68 2.27
CA LYS A 283 5.81 28.56 1.34
C LYS A 283 5.34 28.30 -0.08
N LEU A 284 4.81 29.33 -0.72
CA LEU A 284 4.38 29.31 -2.12
C LEU A 284 5.22 30.31 -2.92
N ASP A 285 5.51 29.99 -4.18
CA ASP A 285 6.16 30.92 -5.11
C ASP A 285 5.18 31.88 -5.81
N HIS A 286 3.87 31.66 -5.64
CA HIS A 286 2.78 32.49 -6.16
C HIS A 286 1.68 32.65 -5.10
N GLN A 287 0.75 33.58 -5.32
CA GLN A 287 -0.43 33.73 -4.47
C GLN A 287 -1.37 32.52 -4.61
N VAL A 288 -2.14 32.22 -3.56
CA VAL A 288 -3.07 31.08 -3.51
C VAL A 288 -4.05 31.10 -4.68
N GLU A 289 -4.52 32.29 -5.04
CA GLU A 289 -5.44 32.56 -6.15
C GLU A 289 -4.88 32.08 -7.49
N SER A 290 -3.55 32.08 -7.67
CA SER A 290 -2.91 31.57 -8.88
C SER A 290 -3.03 30.05 -9.00
N TYR A 291 -2.95 29.32 -7.88
CA TYR A 291 -3.14 27.87 -7.84
C TYR A 291 -4.59 27.51 -8.10
N GLN A 292 -5.52 28.20 -7.41
CA GLN A 292 -6.96 28.01 -7.60
C GLN A 292 -7.39 28.29 -9.05
N LEU A 293 -6.84 29.34 -9.68
CA LEU A 293 -7.13 29.66 -11.08
C LEU A 293 -6.68 28.54 -12.03
N VAL A 294 -5.47 28.02 -11.87
CA VAL A 294 -4.95 26.91 -12.69
C VAL A 294 -5.82 25.66 -12.54
N LEU A 295 -6.21 25.31 -11.31
CA LEU A 295 -7.09 24.16 -11.04
C LEU A 295 -8.47 24.35 -11.67
N LYS A 296 -9.04 25.55 -11.54
CA LYS A 296 -10.34 25.89 -12.12
C LYS A 296 -10.32 25.77 -13.64
N GLU A 297 -9.36 26.42 -14.30
CA GLU A 297 -9.23 26.37 -15.76
C GLU A 297 -8.98 24.94 -16.27
N TRP A 298 -8.19 24.14 -15.54
CA TRP A 298 -7.96 22.74 -15.87
C TRP A 298 -9.24 21.91 -15.76
N ARG A 299 -9.98 22.07 -14.66
CA ARG A 299 -11.24 21.38 -14.45
C ARG A 299 -12.29 21.73 -15.51
N GLU A 300 -12.47 23.02 -15.80
CA GLU A 300 -13.43 23.50 -16.82
C GLU A 300 -13.11 22.92 -18.21
N ARG A 301 -11.81 22.83 -18.55
CA ARG A 301 -11.37 22.21 -19.81
C ARG A 301 -11.74 20.72 -19.85
N ARG A 302 -11.47 19.98 -18.77
CA ARG A 302 -11.80 18.55 -18.69
C ARG A 302 -13.30 18.30 -18.76
N GLU A 303 -14.12 19.10 -18.07
CA GLU A 303 -15.58 19.05 -18.15
C GLU A 303 -16.10 19.23 -19.60
N GLY A 304 -15.39 20.02 -20.43
CA GLY A 304 -15.70 20.17 -21.86
C GLY A 304 -15.19 19.05 -22.77
N ASP A 305 -14.13 18.34 -22.39
CA ASP A 305 -13.44 17.32 -23.21
C ASP A 305 -13.97 15.88 -23.00
N PHE A 306 -14.94 15.65 -22.09
CA PHE A 306 -15.53 14.33 -21.75
C PHE A 306 -16.23 13.58 -22.90
N HIS A 307 -16.14 14.04 -24.15
CA HIS A 307 -16.86 13.47 -25.30
C HIS A 307 -16.00 12.71 -26.32
N SER A 308 -14.68 12.63 -26.16
CA SER A 308 -13.83 11.79 -27.01
C SER A 308 -13.44 10.49 -26.29
N GLY A 309 -14.36 9.53 -26.20
CA GLY A 309 -14.17 8.23 -25.53
C GLY A 309 -13.17 7.27 -26.18
N ASN A 310 -12.16 7.77 -26.89
CA ASN A 310 -11.12 6.96 -27.53
C ASN A 310 -9.78 7.21 -26.84
N VAL A 311 -9.38 6.27 -25.99
CA VAL A 311 -8.01 6.19 -25.51
C VAL A 311 -7.09 5.81 -26.66
N LEU A 312 -6.01 6.56 -26.83
CA LEU A 312 -5.12 6.39 -27.98
C LEU A 312 -4.22 5.14 -27.86
N ARG A 313 -3.84 4.74 -26.64
CA ARG A 313 -2.85 3.65 -26.37
C ARG A 313 -3.07 2.99 -25.00
N PRO A 314 -4.07 2.13 -24.82
CA PRO A 314 -4.27 1.45 -23.53
C PRO A 314 -3.04 0.60 -23.17
N ILE A 315 -2.57 0.70 -21.92
CA ILE A 315 -1.58 -0.23 -21.39
C ILE A 315 -2.29 -1.53 -21.02
N GLU A 316 -1.83 -2.63 -21.61
CA GLU A 316 -2.28 -3.97 -21.27
C GLU A 316 -1.32 -4.60 -20.26
N TRP A 317 -1.85 -5.34 -19.29
CA TRP A 317 -1.07 -6.12 -18.34
C TRP A 317 -1.66 -7.51 -18.12
N PRO A 318 -0.89 -8.50 -17.67
CA PRO A 318 -1.44 -9.81 -17.32
C PRO A 318 -2.27 -9.74 -16.03
N ALA A 319 -3.31 -10.56 -15.94
CA ALA A 319 -3.97 -10.85 -14.66
C ALA A 319 -2.96 -11.47 -13.68
N MET A 320 -3.20 -11.34 -12.38
CA MET A 320 -2.33 -11.98 -11.39
C MET A 320 -2.44 -13.51 -11.54
N PRO A 321 -1.31 -14.23 -11.70
CA PRO A 321 -1.34 -15.68 -11.75
C PRO A 321 -2.02 -16.24 -10.50
N LYS A 322 -2.97 -17.17 -10.70
CA LYS A 322 -3.78 -17.70 -9.61
C LYS A 322 -2.96 -18.64 -8.72
N PRO A 323 -3.18 -18.60 -7.39
CA PRO A 323 -2.57 -19.55 -6.48
C PRO A 323 -3.15 -20.95 -6.70
N PRO A 324 -2.49 -21.99 -6.17
CA PRO A 324 -3.09 -23.31 -6.07
C PRO A 324 -4.45 -23.26 -5.37
N GLN A 325 -5.40 -24.02 -5.91
CA GLN A 325 -6.74 -24.12 -5.33
C GLN A 325 -6.77 -25.06 -4.14
N LYS A 326 -7.60 -24.74 -3.15
CA LYS A 326 -7.86 -25.61 -2.00
C LYS A 326 -9.34 -25.84 -1.79
N THR A 327 -9.66 -27.05 -1.35
CA THR A 327 -11.00 -27.40 -0.90
C THR A 327 -11.13 -27.02 0.57
N ILE A 328 -11.95 -26.02 0.85
CA ILE A 328 -12.34 -25.64 2.21
C ILE A 328 -13.70 -26.24 2.54
N SER A 329 -13.83 -26.75 3.76
CA SER A 329 -15.11 -27.24 4.28
C SER A 329 -15.76 -26.15 5.13
N LEU A 330 -16.85 -25.59 4.64
CA LEU A 330 -17.66 -24.59 5.32
C LEU A 330 -18.82 -25.31 6.03
N LYS A 331 -19.05 -24.97 7.29
CA LYS A 331 -20.27 -25.38 8.00
C LYS A 331 -21.28 -24.25 7.94
N THR A 332 -22.49 -24.54 7.46
CA THR A 332 -23.59 -23.60 7.54
C THR A 332 -24.01 -23.40 9.00
N VAL A 333 -24.76 -22.33 9.27
CA VAL A 333 -25.36 -22.05 10.60
C VAL A 333 -26.24 -23.23 11.08
N GLN A 334 -26.75 -24.04 10.15
CA GLN A 334 -27.57 -25.24 10.42
C GLN A 334 -26.72 -26.53 10.60
N GLY A 335 -25.39 -26.41 10.62
CA GLY A 335 -24.47 -27.53 10.83
C GLY A 335 -24.18 -28.38 9.59
N GLN A 336 -24.74 -28.04 8.43
CA GLN A 336 -24.48 -28.77 7.18
C GLN A 336 -23.10 -28.39 6.65
N THR A 337 -22.29 -29.40 6.27
CA THR A 337 -20.95 -29.18 5.73
C THR A 337 -21.02 -29.11 4.20
N THR A 338 -20.56 -28.01 3.62
CA THR A 338 -20.40 -27.82 2.17
C THR A 338 -18.93 -27.64 1.87
N SER A 339 -18.44 -28.26 0.79
CA SER A 339 -17.08 -28.02 0.31
C SER A 339 -17.09 -26.98 -0.79
N VAL A 340 -16.17 -26.02 -0.72
CA VAL A 340 -15.97 -25.00 -1.75
C VAL A 340 -14.51 -25.02 -2.16
N ILE A 341 -14.25 -24.91 -3.45
CA ILE A 341 -12.89 -24.75 -3.98
C ILE A 341 -12.62 -23.25 -4.06
N VAL A 342 -11.55 -22.81 -3.41
CA VAL A 342 -11.14 -21.41 -3.37
C VAL A 342 -9.69 -21.25 -3.79
N ASP A 343 -9.37 -20.12 -4.41
CA ASP A 343 -8.00 -19.71 -4.72
C ASP A 343 -7.30 -19.33 -3.40
N ASN A 344 -6.24 -20.05 -3.03
CA ASN A 344 -5.58 -19.92 -1.73
C ASN A 344 -4.49 -18.84 -1.74
N TRP A 345 -4.90 -17.57 -1.80
CA TRP A 345 -3.99 -16.41 -1.87
C TRP A 345 -3.14 -16.21 -0.61
N TYR A 346 -3.67 -16.62 0.53
CA TYR A 346 -3.02 -16.54 1.83
C TYR A 346 -3.06 -17.91 2.47
N GLU A 347 -1.97 -18.30 3.09
CA GLU A 347 -1.90 -19.54 3.83
C GLU A 347 -1.23 -19.34 5.17
N ARG A 348 -1.77 -19.92 6.26
CA ARG A 348 -1.06 -19.90 7.53
C ARG A 348 0.32 -20.52 7.36
N ARG A 349 1.33 -19.78 7.81
CA ARG A 349 2.73 -20.20 7.64
C ARG A 349 3.01 -21.55 8.30
N GLN A 350 2.36 -21.85 9.42
CA GLN A 350 2.48 -23.14 10.07
C GLN A 350 2.00 -24.29 9.17
N ASP A 351 0.86 -24.11 8.47
CA ASP A 351 0.32 -25.14 7.57
C ASP A 351 1.29 -25.41 6.40
N VAL A 352 2.02 -24.37 5.93
CA VAL A 352 3.10 -24.50 4.93
C VAL A 352 4.29 -25.28 5.50
N ARG A 353 4.75 -24.93 6.71
CA ARG A 353 5.86 -25.61 7.40
C ARG A 353 5.55 -27.07 7.69
N ASP A 354 4.33 -27.39 8.11
CA ASP A 354 3.90 -28.77 8.44
C ASP A 354 3.94 -29.70 7.23
N ARG A 355 3.81 -29.16 6.01
CA ARG A 355 4.02 -29.91 4.77
C ARG A 355 5.48 -30.08 4.37
N GLY A 356 6.39 -29.35 5.01
CA GLY A 356 7.80 -29.28 4.62
C GLY A 356 8.07 -28.34 3.45
N ASP A 357 7.10 -27.49 3.08
CA ASP A 357 7.28 -26.48 2.03
C ASP A 357 8.16 -25.32 2.53
N LYS A 358 8.80 -24.61 1.60
CA LYS A 358 9.65 -23.46 1.93
C LYS A 358 8.80 -22.25 2.30
N VAL A 359 9.26 -21.48 3.29
CA VAL A 359 8.66 -20.22 3.71
C VAL A 359 9.63 -19.09 3.45
N LEU A 360 9.17 -18.05 2.74
CA LEU A 360 9.89 -16.79 2.64
C LEU A 360 9.68 -15.99 3.93
N ASN A 361 10.77 -15.80 4.69
CA ASN A 361 10.74 -14.97 5.90
C ASN A 361 11.03 -13.51 5.53
N TRP A 362 10.13 -12.63 5.98
CA TRP A 362 10.24 -11.19 5.83
C TRP A 362 10.71 -10.51 7.10
N GLU A 363 10.66 -11.24 8.22
CA GLU A 363 11.08 -10.78 9.53
C GLU A 363 12.51 -10.26 9.52
N ARG A 364 12.70 -9.15 10.21
CA ARG A 364 14.00 -8.48 10.34
C ARG A 364 14.17 -7.92 11.76
N PRO A 365 15.42 -7.72 12.22
CA PRO A 365 15.68 -7.10 13.51
C PRO A 365 15.11 -5.67 13.59
N PRO A 366 14.81 -5.14 14.78
CA PRO A 366 14.40 -3.75 14.95
C PRO A 366 15.46 -2.76 14.42
N GLN A 367 15.02 -1.64 13.88
CA GLN A 367 15.90 -0.53 13.52
C GLN A 367 16.04 0.37 14.76
N GLY A 368 17.27 0.54 15.25
CA GLY A 368 17.57 1.30 16.46
C GLY A 368 17.48 2.82 16.32
#